data_AF-A0A7V9IQ56-F1
#
_entry.id   AF-A0A7V9IQ56-F1
#
_cell.length_a   1.000
_cell.length_b   1.000
_cell.length_c   1.000
_cell.angle_alpha   90.00
_cell.angle_beta   90.00
_cell.angle_gamma   90.00
#
_symmetry.space_group_name_H-M   'P 1'
#
loop_
_entity.id
_entity.type
_entity.pdbx_description
1 polymer ?
#
loop_
_entity_poly.entity_id
_entity_poly.type
_entity_poly.pdbx_seq_one_letter_code
_entity_poly.pdbx_strand_id
1 'polypeptide(L)'
;MSDAIRRSVWAYPALETIHIAAFSVVFGSLVVLELRVFGAAPALPLPPLARLAVPLALTAFAAAAIAGALMLISSATEIVSNIAFQIKLGLIVTAGANALWFHRRGSLVLHDGVAKVQSLLSLLFWLGVITCGRLIAYV
;
A
#
# COMPACT_ATOMS: atom_id res chain seq x y z
N MET A 1 1.86 -4.17 -26.97
CA MET A 1 1.73 -4.68 -25.58
C MET A 1 0.29 -4.61 -25.07
N SER A 2 -0.49 -3.60 -25.46
CA SER A 2 -1.94 -3.49 -25.18
C SER A 2 -2.78 -4.65 -25.75
N ASP A 3 -2.50 -5.13 -26.96
CA ASP A 3 -3.31 -6.15 -27.64
C ASP A 3 -3.28 -7.55 -26.99
N ALA A 4 -2.16 -7.95 -26.38
CA ALA A 4 -2.03 -9.28 -25.76
C ALA A 4 -2.81 -9.39 -24.44
N ILE A 5 -2.87 -8.29 -23.67
CA ILE A 5 -3.67 -8.21 -22.44
C ILE A 5 -5.16 -8.15 -22.78
N ARG A 6 -5.53 -7.41 -23.82
CA ARG A 6 -6.93 -7.27 -24.26
C ARG A 6 -7.53 -8.54 -24.86
N ARG A 7 -6.71 -9.40 -25.49
CA ARG A 7 -7.16 -10.68 -26.09
C ARG A 7 -7.22 -11.83 -25.09
N SER A 8 -6.58 -11.71 -23.93
CA SER A 8 -6.55 -12.77 -22.91
C SER A 8 -7.57 -12.50 -21.82
N VAL A 9 -8.62 -13.32 -21.78
CA VAL A 9 -9.65 -13.32 -20.72
C VAL A 9 -9.03 -13.46 -19.32
N TRP A 10 -7.83 -14.03 -19.22
CA TRP A 10 -7.14 -14.30 -17.96
C TRP A 10 -6.12 -13.25 -17.55
N ALA A 11 -5.62 -12.43 -18.47
CA ALA A 11 -4.54 -11.50 -18.16
C ALA A 11 -4.96 -10.45 -17.12
N TYR A 12 -6.12 -9.82 -17.31
CA TYR A 12 -6.62 -8.81 -16.37
C TYR A 12 -6.97 -9.43 -14.99
N PRO A 13 -7.75 -10.54 -14.89
CA PRO A 13 -8.02 -11.19 -13.60
C PRO A 13 -6.77 -11.67 -12.86
N ALA A 14 -5.76 -12.18 -13.58
CA ALA A 14 -4.50 -12.60 -12.96
C ALA A 14 -3.74 -11.39 -12.39
N LEU A 15 -3.65 -10.29 -13.15
CA LEU A 15 -3.03 -9.05 -12.67
C LEU A 15 -3.77 -8.47 -11.46
N GLU A 16 -5.10 -8.47 -11.49
CA GLU A 16 -5.93 -8.02 -10.36
C GLU A 16 -5.71 -8.89 -9.12
N THR A 17 -5.65 -10.22 -9.28
CA THR A 17 -5.36 -11.16 -8.19
C THR A 17 -4.00 -10.89 -7.57
N ILE A 18 -2.96 -10.75 -8.40
CA ILE A 18 -1.59 -10.42 -7.96
C ILE A 18 -1.58 -9.07 -7.23
N HIS A 19 -2.26 -8.07 -7.78
CA HIS A 19 -2.33 -6.72 -7.20
C HIS A 19 -2.98 -6.75 -5.81
N ILE A 20 -4.12 -7.43 -5.66
CA ILE A 20 -4.83 -7.54 -4.38
C ILE A 20 -4.00 -8.32 -3.36
N ALA A 21 -3.45 -9.48 -3.74
CA ALA A 21 -2.62 -10.29 -2.85
C ALA A 21 -1.39 -9.50 -2.35
N ALA A 22 -0.72 -8.78 -3.25
CA ALA A 22 0.40 -7.92 -2.89
C ALA A 22 -0.04 -6.79 -1.93
N PHE A 23 -1.18 -6.14 -2.18
CA PHE A 23 -1.74 -5.15 -1.26
C PHE A 23 -2.09 -5.72 0.11
N SER A 24 -2.58 -6.96 0.19
CA SER A 24 -2.83 -7.63 1.48
C SER A 24 -1.53 -7.82 2.26
N VAL A 25 -0.42 -8.14 1.59
CA VAL A 25 0.90 -8.25 2.24
C VAL A 25 1.40 -6.88 2.72
N VAL A 26 1.26 -5.82 1.90
CA VAL A 26 1.61 -4.44 2.30
C VAL A 26 0.83 -4.05 3.56
N PHE A 27 -0.50 -4.12 3.49
CA PHE A 27 -1.37 -3.69 4.57
C PHE A 27 -1.20 -4.54 5.83
N GLY A 28 -1.12 -5.87 5.69
CA GLY A 28 -0.89 -6.77 6.81
C GLY A 28 0.45 -6.51 7.53
N SER A 29 1.52 -6.27 6.77
CA SER A 29 2.84 -5.96 7.34
C SER A 29 2.82 -4.66 8.15
N LEU A 30 2.11 -3.64 7.66
CA LEU A 30 1.95 -2.37 8.36
C LEU A 30 1.10 -2.52 9.62
N VAL A 31 -0.06 -3.17 9.52
CA VAL A 31 -0.94 -3.43 10.67
C VAL A 31 -0.18 -4.12 11.81
N VAL A 32 0.60 -5.15 11.53
CA VAL A 32 1.36 -5.87 12.56
C VAL A 32 2.41 -4.94 13.22
N LEU A 33 3.12 -4.14 12.43
CA LEU A 33 4.12 -3.21 12.94
C LEU A 33 3.48 -2.10 13.78
N GLU A 34 2.38 -1.53 13.32
CA GLU A 34 1.70 -0.38 13.92
C GLU A 34 0.93 -0.79 15.18
N LEU A 35 0.31 -1.97 15.21
CA LEU A 35 -0.23 -2.57 16.44
C LEU A 35 0.86 -2.69 17.51
N ARG A 36 2.06 -3.12 17.12
CA ARG A 36 3.20 -3.16 18.03
C ARG A 36 3.63 -1.76 18.48
N VAL A 37 3.55 -0.75 17.61
CA VAL A 37 3.77 0.67 17.97
C VAL A 37 2.73 1.19 18.97
N PHE A 38 1.48 0.73 18.87
CA PHE A 38 0.41 1.07 19.81
C PHE A 38 0.49 0.32 21.15
N GLY A 39 1.38 -0.67 21.27
CA GLY A 39 1.65 -1.39 22.52
C GLY A 39 1.09 -2.80 22.57
N ALA A 40 0.49 -3.32 21.49
CA ALA A 40 0.09 -4.72 21.42
C ALA A 40 1.33 -5.63 21.39
N ALA A 41 1.22 -6.84 21.96
CA ALA A 41 2.28 -7.85 22.00
C ALA A 41 3.67 -7.28 22.44
N PRO A 42 3.77 -6.65 23.63
CA PRO A 42 4.99 -5.96 24.08
C PRO A 42 6.23 -6.85 24.14
N ALA A 43 6.03 -8.16 24.32
CA ALA A 43 7.09 -9.18 24.31
C ALA A 43 7.81 -9.32 22.96
N LEU A 44 7.21 -8.89 21.86
CA LEU A 44 7.85 -8.90 20.54
C LEU A 44 8.76 -7.66 20.41
N PRO A 45 10.07 -7.81 20.16
CA PRO A 45 10.95 -6.66 19.97
C PRO A 45 10.64 -5.93 18.66
N LEU A 46 10.44 -4.61 18.73
CA LEU A 46 10.05 -3.78 17.58
C LEU A 46 11.11 -3.74 16.46
N PRO A 47 12.42 -3.61 16.72
CA PRO A 47 13.42 -3.53 15.63
C PRO A 47 13.53 -4.81 14.78
N PRO A 48 13.57 -6.04 15.34
CA PRO A 48 13.46 -7.27 14.56
C PRO A 48 12.18 -7.36 13.74
N LEU A 49 11.03 -6.97 14.31
CA LEU A 49 9.76 -6.97 13.60
C LEU A 49 9.81 -6.03 12.39
N ALA A 50 10.32 -4.82 12.56
CA ALA A 50 10.50 -3.85 11.47
C ALA A 50 11.44 -4.36 10.37
N ARG A 51 12.54 -5.04 10.74
CA ARG A 51 13.49 -5.62 9.77
C ARG A 51 12.89 -6.71 8.88
N LEU A 52 11.82 -7.38 9.33
CA LEU A 52 11.05 -8.32 8.52
C LEU A 52 9.94 -7.61 7.74
N ALA A 53 9.11 -6.83 8.45
CA ALA A 53 7.90 -6.24 7.91
C ALA A 53 8.17 -5.17 6.84
N VAL A 54 9.18 -4.32 7.03
CA VAL A 54 9.45 -3.19 6.11
C VAL A 54 9.94 -3.69 4.75
N PRO A 55 10.96 -4.57 4.64
CA PRO A 55 11.36 -5.11 3.34
C PRO A 55 10.23 -5.89 2.66
N LEU A 56 9.46 -6.67 3.42
CA LEU A 56 8.32 -7.42 2.89
C LEU A 56 7.23 -6.48 2.32
N ALA A 57 6.92 -5.40 3.03
CA ALA A 57 5.98 -4.39 2.55
C ALA A 57 6.50 -3.68 1.29
N LEU A 58 7.80 -3.38 1.20
CA LEU A 58 8.38 -2.72 0.03
C LEU A 58 8.39 -3.64 -1.21
N THR A 59 8.73 -4.91 -1.06
CA THR A 59 8.71 -5.87 -2.17
C THR A 59 7.29 -6.14 -2.64
N ALA A 60 6.34 -6.27 -1.72
CA ALA A 60 4.92 -6.39 -2.04
C ALA A 60 4.38 -5.12 -2.71
N PHE A 61 4.77 -3.93 -2.24
CA PHE A 61 4.39 -2.67 -2.88
C PHE A 61 4.92 -2.58 -4.32
N ALA A 62 6.17 -2.99 -4.57
CA ALA A 62 6.72 -3.03 -5.92
C ALA A 62 5.91 -3.97 -6.83
N ALA A 63 5.57 -5.17 -6.35
CA ALA A 63 4.72 -6.10 -7.09
C ALA A 63 3.33 -5.51 -7.38
N ALA A 64 2.70 -4.88 -6.37
CA ALA A 64 1.41 -4.22 -6.53
C ALA A 64 1.49 -3.07 -7.54
N ALA A 65 2.53 -2.24 -7.49
CA ALA A 65 2.72 -1.12 -8.40
C ALA A 65 2.91 -1.60 -9.85
N ILE A 66 3.69 -2.65 -10.08
CA ILE A 66 3.89 -3.25 -11.41
C ILE A 66 2.56 -3.79 -11.95
N ALA A 67 1.84 -4.59 -11.16
CA ALA A 67 0.54 -5.13 -11.57
C ALA A 67 -0.47 -4.01 -11.88
N GLY A 68 -0.55 -2.99 -11.02
CA GLY A 68 -1.42 -1.84 -11.20
C GLY A 68 -1.07 -1.00 -12.43
N ALA A 69 0.22 -0.83 -12.73
CA ALA A 69 0.67 -0.14 -13.94
C ALA A 69 0.30 -0.92 -15.21
N LEU A 70 0.44 -2.25 -15.21
CA LEU A 70 0.02 -3.10 -16.33
C LEU A 70 -1.50 -3.03 -16.56
N MET A 71 -2.30 -3.04 -15.49
CA MET A 71 -3.75 -2.83 -15.57
C MET A 71 -4.09 -1.44 -16.10
N LEU A 72 -3.40 -0.40 -15.63
CA LEU A 72 -3.58 0.98 -16.11
C LEU A 72 -3.32 1.09 -17.61
N ILE A 73 -2.22 0.51 -18.12
CA ILE A 73 -1.87 0.55 -19.55
C ILE A 73 -2.96 -0.12 -20.41
N SER A 74 -3.66 -1.13 -19.87
CA SER A 74 -4.72 -1.82 -20.61
C SER A 74 -5.96 -0.94 -20.86
N SER A 75 -6.28 -0.01 -19.94
CA SER A 75 -7.46 0.87 -19.96
C SER A 75 -7.14 2.31 -19.54
N ALA A 76 -6.04 2.88 -20.05
CA ALA A 76 -5.46 4.12 -19.52
C ALA A 76 -6.37 5.34 -19.63
N THR A 77 -7.07 5.50 -20.75
CA THR A 77 -7.93 6.67 -21.00
C THR A 77 -9.14 6.76 -20.08
N GLU A 78 -9.68 5.63 -19.65
CA GLU A 78 -10.83 5.56 -18.73
C GLU A 78 -10.39 5.68 -17.27
N ILE A 79 -9.26 5.08 -16.90
CA ILE A 79 -8.82 5.05 -15.50
C ILE A 79 -8.20 6.39 -15.07
N VAL A 80 -7.48 7.10 -15.94
CA VAL A 80 -6.77 8.34 -15.56
C VAL A 80 -7.74 9.50 -15.27
N SER A 81 -8.90 9.53 -15.91
CA SER A 81 -9.95 10.53 -15.65
C SER A 81 -10.78 10.22 -14.40
N ASN A 82 -10.66 9.01 -13.85
CA ASN A 82 -11.39 8.59 -12.66
C ASN A 82 -10.88 9.32 -11.41
N ILE A 83 -11.76 10.05 -10.73
CA ILE A 83 -11.40 10.82 -9.52
C ILE A 83 -10.91 9.91 -8.38
N ALA A 84 -11.48 8.71 -8.22
CA ALA A 84 -11.04 7.76 -7.22
C ALA A 84 -9.62 7.26 -7.52
N PHE A 85 -9.25 7.09 -8.78
CA PHE A 85 -7.87 6.77 -9.17
C PHE A 85 -6.90 7.90 -8.85
N GLN A 86 -7.27 9.15 -9.13
CA GLN A 86 -6.44 10.32 -8.80
C GLN A 86 -6.23 10.47 -7.29
N ILE A 87 -7.29 10.32 -6.50
CA ILE A 87 -7.21 10.31 -5.02
C ILE A 87 -6.34 9.14 -4.54
N LYS A 88 -6.49 7.95 -5.11
CA LYS A 88 -5.65 6.78 -4.80
C LYS A 88 -4.16 7.09 -4.96
N LEU A 89 -3.78 7.70 -6.09
CA LEU A 89 -2.39 8.09 -6.34
C LEU A 89 -1.90 9.15 -5.34
N GLY A 90 -2.72 10.16 -5.05
CA GLY A 90 -2.42 11.17 -4.03
C GLY A 90 -2.15 10.54 -2.66
N LEU A 91 -3.03 9.62 -2.22
CA LEU A 91 -2.87 8.89 -0.96
C LEU A 91 -1.61 8.03 -0.92
N ILE A 92 -1.24 7.36 -2.03
CA ILE A 92 0.01 6.58 -2.11
C ILE A 92 1.23 7.50 -1.91
N VAL A 93 1.24 8.66 -2.56
CA VAL A 93 2.33 9.65 -2.40
C VAL A 93 2.39 10.16 -0.97
N THR A 94 1.25 10.53 -0.37
CA THR A 94 1.20 10.99 1.02
C THR A 94 1.62 9.90 2.01
N ALA A 95 1.22 8.65 1.79
CA ALA A 95 1.65 7.50 2.59
C ALA A 95 3.17 7.30 2.51
N GLY A 96 3.75 7.39 1.30
CA GLY A 96 5.19 7.33 1.09
C GLY A 96 5.94 8.47 1.80
N ALA A 97 5.42 9.70 1.73
CA ALA A 97 5.99 10.85 2.43
C ALA A 97 5.94 10.69 3.96
N ASN A 98 4.82 10.21 4.50
CA ASN A 98 4.67 9.89 5.92
C ASN A 98 5.67 8.81 6.36
N ALA A 99 5.81 7.73 5.58
CA ALA A 99 6.76 6.66 5.86
C ALA A 99 8.21 7.18 5.82
N LEU A 100 8.57 8.01 4.83
CA LEU A 100 9.91 8.60 4.74
C LEU A 100 10.20 9.47 5.96
N TRP A 101 9.26 10.31 6.39
CA TRP A 101 9.43 11.11 7.60
C TRP A 101 9.56 10.21 8.84
N PHE A 102 8.69 9.22 9.00
CA PHE A 102 8.75 8.27 10.11
C PHE A 102 10.14 7.62 10.26
N HIS A 103 10.74 7.18 9.15
CA HIS A 103 12.07 6.59 9.16
C HIS A 103 13.18 7.63 9.40
N ARG A 104 13.13 8.79 8.74
CA ARG A 104 14.14 9.86 8.91
C ARG A 104 14.19 10.41 10.33
N ARG A 105 13.05 10.44 11.02
CA ARG A 105 12.94 10.86 12.42
C ARG A 105 13.47 9.79 13.39
N GLY A 106 13.62 8.55 12.94
CA GLY A 106 13.89 7.43 13.83
C GLY A 106 12.69 7.15 14.75
N SER A 107 11.46 7.35 14.27
CA SER A 107 10.23 7.19 15.07
C SER A 107 10.07 5.80 15.68
N LEU A 108 10.69 4.75 15.08
CA LEU A 108 10.78 3.41 15.70
C LEU A 108 11.55 3.40 17.02
N VAL A 109 12.61 4.20 17.12
CA VAL A 109 13.47 4.30 18.31
C VAL A 109 12.87 5.26 19.33
N LEU A 110 12.34 6.40 18.87
CA LEU A 110 11.72 7.39 19.75
C LEU A 110 10.44 6.87 20.40
N HIS A 111 9.62 6.13 19.64
CA HIS A 111 8.41 5.46 20.10
C HIS A 111 7.44 6.37 20.90
N ASP A 112 7.37 7.64 20.51
CA ASP A 112 6.62 8.67 21.20
C ASP A 112 5.23 8.91 20.58
N GLY A 113 4.51 9.92 21.07
CA GLY A 113 3.18 10.27 20.57
C GLY A 113 3.16 10.56 19.07
N VAL A 114 4.22 11.18 18.54
CA VAL A 114 4.35 11.46 17.10
C VAL A 114 4.47 10.17 16.30
N ALA A 115 5.26 9.19 16.78
CA ALA A 115 5.36 7.88 16.14
C ALA A 115 4.00 7.15 16.08
N LYS A 116 3.18 7.27 17.14
CA LYS A 116 1.82 6.73 17.17
C LYS A 116 0.90 7.42 16.17
N VAL A 117 0.93 8.75 16.09
CA VAL A 117 0.13 9.51 15.12
C VAL A 117 0.53 9.15 13.68
N GLN A 118 1.83 9.08 13.38
CA GLN A 118 2.32 8.70 12.04
C GLN A 118 1.90 7.26 11.65
N SER A 119 1.86 6.34 12.62
CA SER A 119 1.38 4.98 12.43
C SER A 119 -0.13 4.96 12.15
N LEU A 120 -0.91 5.75 12.87
CA LEU A 120 -2.35 5.86 12.63
C LEU A 120 -2.65 6.47 11.25
N LEU A 121 -1.93 7.53 10.86
CA LEU A 121 -2.08 8.15 9.55
C LEU A 121 -1.73 7.18 8.43
N SER A 122 -0.68 6.39 8.59
CA SER A 122 -0.31 5.33 7.65
C SER A 122 -1.46 4.33 7.44
N LEU A 123 -2.08 3.80 8.51
CA LEU A 123 -3.26 2.94 8.41
C LEU A 123 -4.41 3.60 7.64
N LEU A 124 -4.72 4.85 7.97
CA LEU A 124 -5.82 5.59 7.32
C LEU A 124 -5.54 5.83 5.84
N PHE A 125 -4.30 6.17 5.47
CA PHE A 125 -3.94 6.36 4.07
C PHE A 125 -4.08 5.05 3.28
N TRP A 126 -3.55 3.94 3.79
CA TRP A 126 -3.65 2.65 3.10
C TRP A 126 -5.07 2.12 3.03
N LEU A 127 -5.89 2.32 4.07
CA LEU A 127 -7.31 2.03 4.03
C LEU A 127 -8.04 2.87 2.97
N GLY A 128 -7.68 4.15 2.85
CA GLY A 128 -8.15 5.02 1.78
C GLY A 128 -7.74 4.53 0.38
N VAL A 129 -6.49 4.08 0.21
CA VAL A 129 -5.99 3.50 -1.06
C VAL A 129 -6.78 2.24 -1.45
N ILE A 130 -7.07 1.36 -0.49
CA ILE A 130 -7.88 0.15 -0.70
C ILE A 130 -9.31 0.54 -1.09
N THR A 131 -9.90 1.50 -0.37
CA THR A 131 -11.26 2.00 -0.63
C THR A 131 -11.35 2.60 -2.04
N CYS A 132 -10.41 3.46 -2.42
CA CYS A 132 -10.35 4.02 -3.77
C CYS A 132 -10.17 2.92 -4.82
N GLY A 133 -9.38 1.89 -4.53
CA GLY A 133 -9.23 0.71 -5.38
C GLY A 133 -10.55 0.05 -5.73
N ARG A 134 -11.48 -0.07 -4.77
CA ARG A 134 -12.83 -0.58 -5.01
C ARG A 134 -13.72 0.44 -5.73
N LEU A 135 -13.64 1.72 -5.37
CA LEU A 135 -14.46 2.77 -5.97
C LEU A 135 -14.21 2.99 -7.46
N ILE A 136 -13.00 2.72 -7.96
CA ILE A 136 -12.67 2.78 -9.40
C ILE A 136 -13.62 1.90 -10.25
N ALA A 137 -14.14 0.80 -9.69
CA ALA A 137 -15.06 -0.08 -10.39
C ALA A 137 -16.52 0.43 -10.40
N TYR A 138 -16.85 1.46 -9.61
CA TYR A 138 -18.24 1.89 -9.37
C TYR A 138 -18.51 3.36 -9.68
N VAL A 139 -17.48 4.21 -9.69
CA VAL A 139 -17.58 5.67 -9.84
C VAL A 139 -16.81 6.12 -11.07
#